data_AF-A0A953TWU0-F1
#
_entry.id   AF-A0A953TWU0-F1
#
_cell.length_a   1.000
_cell.length_b   1.000
_cell.length_c   1.000
_cell.angle_alpha   90.00
_cell.angle_beta   90.00
_cell.angle_gamma   90.00
#
_symmetry.space_group_name_H-M   'P 1'
#
loop_
_entity.id
_entity.type
_entity.pdbx_description
1 polymer ?
#
loop_
_entity_poly.entity_id
_entity_poly.type
_entity_poly.pdbx_seq_one_letter_code
_entity_poly.pdbx_strand_id
1 'polypeptide(L)'
;MNPLTGLATSPGSDYRPLTPGDRWRLYWNQNYTSVGAYFGPFAAALVLDQARSNPYQWGGGVPGYGRRVTSRVGGAIVQGTFQAPVAALLKEDVRYIASDRRSAKRRALHAVLYSFLTYSKHGRPTLNIANLGGYYASSAASTLWLPGHYNVAAHALSDASLQIALTIPVNIFQEFWPDIDQRLLHRH
;
A
#
# COMPACT_ATOMS: atom_id res chain seq x y z
N MET A 1 2.88 13.72 0.83
CA MET A 1 1.98 12.69 0.26
C MET A 1 1.97 12.89 -1.25
N ASN A 2 2.02 11.81 -2.04
CA ASN A 2 1.79 11.91 -3.48
C ASN A 2 0.30 12.26 -3.73
N PRO A 3 -0.05 13.29 -4.51
CA PRO A 3 -1.43 13.75 -4.65
C PRO A 3 -2.35 12.77 -5.36
N LEU A 4 -1.83 11.89 -6.22
CA LEU A 4 -2.64 10.94 -6.98
C LEU A 4 -2.90 9.63 -6.24
N THR A 5 -1.93 9.18 -5.47
CA THR A 5 -2.00 7.90 -4.74
C THR A 5 -2.26 8.09 -3.25
N GLY A 6 -2.07 9.31 -2.74
CA GLY A 6 -2.12 9.68 -1.33
C GLY A 6 -1.12 8.94 -0.44
N LEU A 7 -0.14 8.23 -1.01
CA LEU A 7 0.89 7.52 -0.25
C LEU A 7 1.98 8.47 0.22
N ALA A 8 2.59 8.14 1.36
CA ALA A 8 3.69 8.89 1.92
C ALA A 8 5.01 8.48 1.25
N THR A 9 5.59 9.43 0.52
CA THR A 9 6.89 9.30 -0.15
C THR A 9 7.87 10.28 0.47
N SER A 10 9.11 9.85 0.71
CA SER A 10 10.22 10.71 1.14
C SER A 10 11.36 10.66 0.11
N PRO A 11 11.98 11.80 -0.24
CA PRO A 11 13.27 11.79 -0.93
C PRO A 11 14.31 11.05 -0.09
N GLY A 12 15.19 10.26 -0.72
CA GLY A 12 16.28 9.57 -0.01
C GLY A 12 17.27 10.56 0.62
N SER A 13 17.53 11.68 -0.05
CA SER A 13 18.45 12.73 0.36
C SER A 13 18.06 13.50 1.63
N ASP A 14 16.79 13.46 2.05
CA ASP A 14 16.29 14.07 3.30
C ASP A 14 15.62 13.02 4.21
N TYR A 15 16.19 11.81 4.23
CA TYR A 15 15.68 10.77 5.10
C TYR A 15 15.83 11.16 6.58
N ARG A 16 14.69 11.37 7.24
CA ARG A 16 14.60 11.54 8.69
C ARG A 16 13.74 10.42 9.29
N PRO A 17 14.24 9.71 10.32
CA PRO A 17 13.43 8.73 11.04
C PRO A 17 12.16 9.37 11.61
N LEU A 18 11.03 8.66 11.51
CA LEU A 18 9.75 9.13 12.04
C LEU A 18 9.76 9.16 13.58
N THR A 19 9.33 10.27 14.17
CA THR A 19 9.05 10.35 15.61
C THR A 19 7.76 9.57 15.94
N PRO A 20 7.50 9.24 17.22
CA PRO A 20 6.23 8.61 17.62
C PRO A 20 5.00 9.43 17.19
N GLY A 21 5.07 10.77 17.29
CA GLY A 21 3.99 11.66 16.86
C GLY A 21 3.77 11.62 15.34
N ASP A 22 4.85 11.60 14.56
CA ASP A 22 4.76 11.49 13.10
C ASP A 22 4.16 10.16 12.67
N ARG A 23 4.52 9.07 13.34
CA ARG A 23 3.95 7.73 13.10
C ARG A 23 2.45 7.72 13.36
N TRP A 24 2.01 8.32 14.46
CA TRP A 24 0.59 8.39 14.80
C TRP A 24 -0.19 9.21 13.76
N ARG A 25 0.32 10.38 13.38
CA ARG A 25 -0.29 11.21 12.34
C ARG A 25 -0.33 10.48 11.00
N LEU A 26 0.73 9.76 10.66
CA LEU A 26 0.82 8.99 9.42
C LEU A 26 -0.20 7.85 9.39
N TYR A 27 -0.38 7.13 10.51
CA TYR A 27 -1.42 6.12 10.65
C TYR A 27 -2.81 6.71 10.35
N TRP A 28 -3.18 7.82 11.01
CA TRP A 28 -4.48 8.46 10.77
C TRP A 28 -4.66 8.92 9.33
N ASN A 29 -3.61 9.51 8.75
CA ASN A 29 -3.63 9.95 7.36
C ASN A 29 -3.83 8.78 6.40
N GLN A 30 -3.06 7.70 6.55
CA GLN A 30 -3.10 6.57 5.63
C GLN A 30 -4.40 5.77 5.72
N ASN A 31 -5.08 5.79 6.87
CA ASN A 31 -6.26 4.95 7.10
C ASN A 31 -7.59 5.71 6.99
N TYR A 32 -7.59 7.03 7.22
CA TYR A 32 -8.86 7.78 7.37
C TYR A 32 -8.87 9.14 6.69
N THR A 33 -7.81 9.95 6.79
CA THR A 33 -7.93 11.37 6.45
C THR A 33 -7.29 11.77 5.12
N SER A 34 -6.55 10.88 4.46
CA SER A 34 -5.96 11.16 3.15
C SER A 34 -6.78 10.58 2.00
N VAL A 35 -6.67 11.19 0.82
CA VAL A 35 -7.20 10.64 -0.44
C VAL A 35 -6.69 9.22 -0.69
N GLY A 36 -5.45 8.92 -0.29
CA GLY A 36 -4.82 7.62 -0.47
C GLY A 36 -5.50 6.51 0.33
N ALA A 37 -6.10 6.85 1.47
CA ALA A 37 -6.87 5.91 2.28
C ALA A 37 -8.04 5.28 1.51
N TYR A 38 -8.54 5.96 0.48
CA TYR A 38 -9.67 5.51 -0.32
C TYR A 38 -9.29 5.16 -1.76
N PHE A 39 -8.32 5.86 -2.35
CA PHE A 39 -7.90 5.62 -3.74
C PHE A 39 -7.32 4.21 -3.93
N GLY A 40 -6.43 3.78 -3.02
CA GLY A 40 -5.84 2.44 -3.08
C GLY A 40 -6.89 1.32 -3.01
N PRO A 41 -7.76 1.30 -1.98
CA PRO A 41 -8.88 0.36 -1.90
C PRO A 41 -9.83 0.39 -3.09
N PHE A 42 -10.12 1.58 -3.62
CA PHE A 42 -10.96 1.74 -4.82
C PHE A 42 -10.31 1.07 -6.04
N ALA A 43 -9.04 1.41 -6.34
CA ALA A 43 -8.32 0.81 -7.46
C ALA A 43 -8.13 -0.71 -7.30
N ALA A 44 -7.83 -1.17 -6.08
CA ALA A 44 -7.71 -2.59 -5.78
C ALA A 44 -9.05 -3.32 -5.97
N ALA A 45 -10.17 -2.75 -5.50
CA ALA A 45 -11.50 -3.33 -5.73
C ALA A 45 -11.81 -3.45 -7.23
N LEU A 46 -11.32 -2.54 -8.07
CA LEU A 46 -11.55 -2.61 -9.51
C LEU A 46 -10.72 -3.75 -10.14
N VAL A 47 -9.41 -3.74 -9.91
CA VAL A 47 -8.46 -4.62 -10.61
C VAL A 47 -8.45 -6.03 -10.02
N LEU A 48 -8.59 -6.16 -8.69
CA LEU A 48 -8.57 -7.45 -8.02
C LEU A 48 -9.96 -8.07 -7.87
N ASP A 49 -11.03 -7.30 -7.72
CA ASP A 49 -12.32 -7.88 -7.34
C ASP A 49 -13.33 -7.80 -8.48
N GLN A 50 -13.58 -6.60 -9.00
CA GLN A 50 -14.58 -6.36 -10.04
C GLN A 50 -14.21 -7.05 -11.36
N ALA A 51 -12.96 -6.88 -11.81
CA ALA A 51 -12.48 -7.47 -13.06
C ALA A 51 -12.54 -9.00 -13.06
N ARG A 52 -12.52 -9.62 -11.88
CA ARG A 52 -12.58 -11.09 -11.70
C ARG A 52 -13.93 -11.57 -11.17
N SER A 53 -14.90 -10.66 -11.02
CA SER A 53 -16.19 -10.95 -10.38
C SER A 53 -16.05 -11.67 -9.03
N ASN A 54 -15.06 -11.29 -8.22
CA ASN A 54 -14.81 -11.88 -6.90
C ASN A 54 -15.28 -10.92 -5.78
N PRO A 55 -15.97 -11.41 -4.75
CA PRO A 55 -16.84 -12.58 -4.77
C PRO A 55 -17.98 -12.38 -5.77
N TYR A 56 -18.44 -13.44 -6.43
CA TYR A 56 -19.48 -13.35 -7.46
C TYR A 56 -20.86 -13.05 -6.85
N GLN A 57 -21.07 -13.43 -5.59
CA GLN A 57 -22.31 -13.22 -4.83
C GLN A 57 -22.61 -11.75 -4.58
N TRP A 58 -21.62 -10.85 -4.67
CA TRP A 58 -21.87 -9.41 -4.62
C TRP A 58 -22.41 -8.83 -5.94
N GLY A 59 -22.50 -9.64 -6.99
CA GLY A 59 -23.03 -9.24 -8.28
C GLY A 59 -22.14 -8.24 -9.02
N GLY A 60 -22.68 -7.70 -10.12
CA GLY A 60 -22.01 -6.72 -10.97
C GLY A 60 -22.47 -5.29 -10.73
N GLY A 61 -22.05 -4.40 -11.63
CA GLY A 61 -22.46 -2.99 -11.64
C GLY A 61 -21.98 -2.19 -10.42
N VAL A 62 -22.55 -0.99 -10.28
CA VAL A 62 -22.23 -0.05 -9.20
C VAL A 62 -22.47 -0.63 -7.80
N PRO A 63 -23.59 -1.35 -7.52
CA PRO A 63 -23.82 -1.91 -6.19
C PRO A 63 -22.80 -2.96 -5.79
N GLY A 64 -22.46 -3.89 -6.70
CA GLY A 64 -21.45 -4.91 -6.43
C GLY A 64 -20.06 -4.32 -6.25
N TYR A 65 -19.71 -3.34 -7.08
CA TYR A 65 -18.46 -2.62 -6.93
C TYR A 65 -18.37 -1.85 -5.60
N GLY A 66 -19.44 -1.18 -5.17
CA GLY A 66 -19.49 -0.49 -3.87
C GLY A 66 -19.22 -1.42 -2.69
N ARG A 67 -19.73 -2.67 -2.72
CA ARG A 67 -19.41 -3.69 -1.71
C ARG A 67 -17.93 -4.07 -1.71
N ARG A 68 -17.33 -4.24 -2.89
CA ARG A 68 -15.89 -4.54 -3.05
C ARG A 68 -15.02 -3.41 -2.49
N VAL A 69 -15.34 -2.16 -2.83
CA VAL A 69 -14.65 -0.98 -2.31
C VAL A 69 -14.76 -0.93 -0.78
N THR A 70 -15.96 -1.10 -0.23
CA THR A 70 -16.18 -1.08 1.22
C THR A 70 -15.36 -2.15 1.93
N SER A 71 -15.35 -3.37 1.38
CA SER A 71 -14.51 -4.47 1.89
C SER A 71 -13.02 -4.14 1.84
N ARG A 72 -12.53 -3.56 0.74
CA ARG A 72 -11.12 -3.17 0.60
C ARG A 72 -10.74 -2.02 1.54
N VAL A 73 -11.64 -1.08 1.80
CA VAL A 73 -11.42 0.00 2.78
C VAL A 73 -11.31 -0.58 4.19
N GLY A 74 -12.23 -1.48 4.57
CA GLY A 74 -12.14 -2.20 5.85
C GLY A 74 -10.84 -3.00 5.97
N GLY A 75 -10.45 -3.70 4.90
CA GLY A 75 -9.18 -4.41 4.82
C GLY A 75 -7.96 -3.48 4.97
N ALA A 76 -7.95 -2.31 4.33
CA ALA A 76 -6.86 -1.34 4.47
C ALA A 76 -6.72 -0.81 5.90
N ILE A 77 -7.85 -0.56 6.58
CA ILE A 77 -7.85 -0.17 8.00
C ILE A 77 -7.24 -1.28 8.88
N VAL A 78 -7.61 -2.54 8.63
CA VAL A 78 -7.01 -3.69 9.35
C VAL A 78 -5.51 -3.78 9.07
N GLN A 79 -5.09 -3.64 7.80
CA GLN A 79 -3.69 -3.64 7.39
C GLN A 79 -2.91 -2.57 8.15
N GLY A 80 -3.37 -1.32 8.15
CA GLY A 80 -2.69 -0.21 8.81
C GLY A 80 -2.66 -0.38 10.33
N THR A 81 -3.72 -0.93 10.92
CA THR A 81 -3.82 -1.21 12.36
C THR A 81 -2.87 -2.32 12.80
N PHE A 82 -2.58 -3.28 11.93
CA PHE A 82 -1.52 -4.28 12.14
C PHE A 82 -0.13 -3.68 11.90
N GLN A 83 0.05 -2.99 10.78
CA GLN A 83 1.34 -2.48 10.32
C GLN A 83 1.93 -1.45 11.30
N ALA A 84 1.14 -0.48 11.78
CA ALA A 84 1.64 0.62 12.59
C ALA A 84 2.37 0.18 13.88
N PRO A 85 1.78 -0.67 14.76
CA PRO A 85 2.47 -1.14 15.96
C PRO A 85 3.64 -2.08 15.64
N VAL A 86 3.50 -2.97 14.65
CA VAL A 86 4.59 -3.89 14.25
C VAL A 86 5.78 -3.12 13.70
N ALA A 87 5.55 -2.12 12.85
CA ALA A 87 6.61 -1.25 12.33
C ALA A 87 7.26 -0.41 13.44
N ALA A 88 6.53 -0.05 14.50
CA ALA A 88 7.10 0.62 15.67
C ALA A 88 8.03 -0.30 16.46
N LEU A 89 7.60 -1.54 16.68
CA LEU A 89 8.39 -2.56 17.37
C LEU A 89 9.67 -2.92 16.59
N LEU A 90 9.54 -3.16 15.29
CA LEU A 90 10.65 -3.53 14.40
C LEU A 90 11.50 -2.34 13.96
N LYS A 91 11.10 -1.11 14.31
CA LYS A 91 11.76 0.13 13.93
C LYS A 91 11.88 0.27 12.41
N GLU A 92 10.88 -0.20 11.68
CA GLU A 92 10.73 -0.07 10.23
C GLU A 92 10.13 1.30 9.89
N ASP A 93 10.52 1.87 8.75
CA ASP A 93 9.83 2.98 8.11
C ASP A 93 8.67 2.44 7.28
N VAL A 94 7.50 3.06 7.39
CA VAL A 94 6.29 2.63 6.67
C VAL A 94 6.09 3.40 5.36
N ARG A 95 6.95 4.38 5.08
CA ARG A 95 6.91 5.21 3.87
C ARG A 95 7.73 4.58 2.75
N TYR A 96 7.33 4.85 1.51
CA TYR A 96 8.20 4.57 0.37
C TYR A 96 9.29 5.66 0.30
N ILE A 97 10.56 5.25 0.22
CA ILE A 97 11.70 6.17 0.15
C ILE A 97 12.33 6.04 -1.23
N ALA A 98 12.24 7.12 -2.02
CA ALA A 98 12.69 7.16 -3.39
C ALA A 98 14.22 7.09 -3.48
N SER A 99 14.73 6.54 -4.59
CA SER A 99 16.17 6.37 -4.79
C SER A 99 16.85 7.69 -5.18
N ASP A 100 18.01 8.00 -4.59
CA ASP A 100 18.83 9.17 -4.99
C ASP A 100 19.66 8.93 -6.26
N ARG A 101 19.50 7.75 -6.88
CA ARG A 101 20.30 7.35 -8.05
C ARG A 101 19.79 8.03 -9.31
N ARG A 102 20.69 8.54 -10.15
CA ARG A 102 20.31 9.19 -11.44
C ARG A 102 19.82 8.22 -12.53
N SER A 103 20.22 6.95 -12.48
CA SER A 103 19.90 5.98 -13.54
C SER A 103 18.48 5.44 -13.41
N ALA A 104 17.64 5.64 -14.43
CA ALA A 104 16.25 5.14 -14.46
C ALA A 104 16.16 3.63 -14.22
N LYS A 105 17.06 2.83 -14.81
CA LYS A 105 17.08 1.37 -14.58
C LYS A 105 17.34 1.02 -13.11
N ARG A 106 18.26 1.74 -12.45
CA ARG A 106 18.59 1.51 -11.04
C ARG A 106 17.45 1.96 -10.10
N ARG A 107 16.73 3.02 -10.47
CA ARG A 107 15.53 3.50 -9.77
C ARG A 107 14.36 2.52 -9.90
N ALA A 108 14.12 1.99 -11.10
CA ALA A 108 13.11 0.95 -11.30
C ALA A 108 13.42 -0.31 -10.49
N LEU A 109 14.68 -0.77 -10.49
CA LEU A 109 15.10 -1.90 -9.67
C LEU A 109 14.94 -1.61 -8.16
N HIS A 110 15.25 -0.39 -7.73
CA HIS A 110 15.00 0.06 -6.36
C HIS A 110 13.51 -0.06 -6.01
N ALA A 111 12.62 0.50 -6.83
CA ALA A 111 11.18 0.42 -6.61
C ALA A 111 10.65 -1.02 -6.50
N VAL A 112 11.14 -1.92 -7.35
CA VAL A 112 10.80 -3.35 -7.28
C VAL A 112 11.28 -3.96 -5.96
N LEU A 113 12.54 -3.75 -5.58
CA LEU A 113 13.10 -4.31 -4.35
C LEU A 113 12.41 -3.74 -3.09
N TYR A 114 12.11 -2.45 -3.06
CA TYR A 114 11.43 -1.77 -1.95
C TYR A 114 9.91 -2.01 -1.93
N SER A 115 9.41 -2.90 -2.79
CA SER A 115 8.10 -3.54 -2.63
C SER A 115 8.14 -4.62 -1.53
N PHE A 116 9.32 -5.21 -1.30
CA PHE A 116 9.56 -6.24 -0.28
C PHE A 116 10.47 -5.76 0.86
N LEU A 117 11.26 -4.72 0.60
CA LEU A 117 12.17 -4.10 1.54
C LEU A 117 11.65 -2.76 2.03
N THR A 118 12.13 -2.33 3.19
CA THR A 118 11.99 -0.98 3.70
C THR A 118 13.28 -0.55 4.39
N TYR A 119 13.31 0.67 4.91
CA TYR A 119 14.42 1.17 5.71
C TYR A 119 14.12 1.01 7.20
N SER A 120 15.12 0.60 7.97
CA SER A 120 15.10 0.70 9.43
C SER A 120 15.30 2.14 9.89
N LYS A 121 15.08 2.41 11.19
CA LYS A 121 15.37 3.72 11.80
C LYS A 121 16.80 4.24 11.62
N HIS A 122 17.73 3.38 11.21
CA HIS A 122 19.13 3.71 10.95
C HIS A 122 19.44 3.91 9.45
N GLY A 123 18.42 3.94 8.59
CA GLY A 123 18.60 4.09 7.14
C GLY A 123 19.20 2.84 6.47
N ARG A 124 19.19 1.69 7.15
CA ARG A 124 19.64 0.41 6.57
C ARG A 124 18.46 -0.36 5.97
N PRO A 125 18.60 -0.99 4.79
CA PRO A 125 17.56 -1.84 4.23
C PRO A 125 17.25 -3.03 5.16
N THR A 126 15.97 -3.34 5.30
CA THR A 126 15.44 -4.49 6.04
C THR A 126 14.23 -5.05 5.30
N LEU A 127 13.84 -6.28 5.60
CA LEU A 127 12.56 -6.82 5.13
C LEU A 127 11.41 -5.94 5.62
N ASN A 128 10.38 -5.74 4.81
CA ASN A 128 9.21 -4.95 5.14
C ASN A 128 8.17 -5.78 5.90
N ILE A 129 8.56 -6.32 7.06
CA ILE A 129 7.78 -7.34 7.78
C ILE A 129 6.42 -6.77 8.20
N ALA A 130 6.38 -5.53 8.69
CA ALA A 130 5.14 -4.92 9.15
C ALA A 130 4.12 -4.76 8.02
N ASN A 131 4.55 -4.32 6.83
CA ASN A 131 3.67 -4.14 5.69
C ASN A 131 3.21 -5.47 5.09
N LEU A 132 4.15 -6.39 4.85
CA LEU A 132 3.85 -7.70 4.30
C LEU A 132 2.91 -8.47 5.23
N GLY A 133 3.21 -8.51 6.53
CA GLY A 133 2.33 -9.10 7.54
C GLY A 133 0.96 -8.41 7.61
N GLY A 134 0.93 -7.08 7.45
CA GLY A 134 -0.31 -6.30 7.37
C GLY A 134 -1.22 -6.74 6.22
N TYR A 135 -0.67 -7.03 5.03
CA TYR A 135 -1.45 -7.56 3.91
C TYR A 135 -2.06 -8.93 4.24
N TYR A 136 -1.28 -9.84 4.82
CA TYR A 136 -1.80 -11.16 5.22
C TYR A 136 -2.86 -11.05 6.33
N ALA A 137 -2.64 -10.21 7.34
CA ALA A 137 -3.63 -9.95 8.40
C ALA A 137 -4.92 -9.35 7.83
N SER A 138 -4.79 -8.38 6.92
CA SER A 138 -5.92 -7.78 6.21
C SER A 138 -6.71 -8.78 5.39
N SER A 139 -6.04 -9.61 4.58
CA SER A 139 -6.73 -10.61 3.76
C SER A 139 -7.38 -11.70 4.61
N ALA A 140 -6.73 -12.12 5.70
CA ALA A 140 -7.32 -13.09 6.64
C ALA A 140 -8.58 -12.53 7.31
N ALA A 141 -8.51 -11.31 7.85
CA ALA A 141 -9.66 -10.65 8.46
C ALA A 141 -10.78 -10.43 7.44
N SER A 142 -10.43 -9.94 6.24
CA SER A 142 -11.43 -9.62 5.21
C SER A 142 -12.17 -10.84 4.70
N THR A 143 -11.50 -12.00 4.68
CA THR A 143 -12.13 -13.27 4.31
C THR A 143 -13.32 -13.62 5.21
N LEU A 144 -13.33 -13.17 6.48
CA LEU A 144 -14.38 -13.50 7.45
C LEU A 144 -15.75 -12.88 7.12
N TRP A 145 -15.78 -11.77 6.37
CA TRP A 145 -17.04 -11.12 5.96
C TRP A 145 -17.34 -11.29 4.46
N LEU A 146 -16.55 -12.10 3.75
CA LEU A 146 -16.87 -12.46 2.37
C LEU A 146 -18.08 -13.41 2.35
N PRO A 147 -19.00 -13.26 1.39
CA PRO A 147 -20.10 -14.19 1.20
C PRO A 147 -19.56 -15.54 0.68
N GLY A 148 -19.95 -16.63 1.34
CA GLY A 148 -19.56 -17.99 0.96
C GLY A 148 -18.62 -18.65 1.96
N HIS A 149 -18.16 -19.86 1.62
CA HIS A 149 -17.27 -20.65 2.46
C HIS A 149 -15.87 -20.62 1.87
N TYR A 150 -14.97 -19.89 2.51
CA TYR A 150 -13.56 -19.81 2.13
C TYR A 150 -12.70 -20.53 3.15
N ASN A 151 -11.67 -21.24 2.69
CA ASN A 151 -10.53 -21.55 3.56
C ASN A 151 -9.75 -20.25 3.80
N VAL A 152 -9.80 -19.74 5.03
CA VAL A 152 -9.21 -18.43 5.39
C VAL A 152 -7.74 -18.37 5.05
N ALA A 153 -6.96 -19.41 5.35
CA ALA A 153 -5.53 -19.43 5.09
C ALA A 153 -5.23 -19.40 3.58
N ALA A 154 -5.90 -20.22 2.78
CA ALA A 154 -5.69 -20.29 1.34
C ALA A 154 -6.13 -18.99 0.64
N HIS A 155 -7.29 -18.44 0.99
CA HIS A 155 -7.78 -17.19 0.41
C HIS A 155 -6.88 -16.02 0.82
N ALA A 156 -6.51 -15.92 2.10
CA ALA A 156 -5.62 -14.88 2.60
C ALA A 156 -4.25 -14.93 1.90
N LEU A 157 -3.69 -16.12 1.71
CA LEU A 157 -2.43 -16.31 1.00
C LEU A 157 -2.51 -15.80 -0.44
N SER A 158 -3.55 -16.19 -1.17
CA SER A 158 -3.74 -15.78 -2.57
C SER A 158 -3.97 -14.27 -2.70
N ASP A 159 -4.90 -13.70 -1.92
CA ASP A 159 -5.25 -12.29 -1.99
C ASP A 159 -4.11 -11.38 -1.53
N ALA A 160 -3.46 -11.69 -0.40
CA ALA A 160 -2.33 -10.91 0.08
C ALA A 160 -1.16 -10.92 -0.92
N SER A 161 -0.88 -12.07 -1.54
CA SER A 161 0.17 -12.17 -2.58
C SER A 161 -0.12 -11.27 -3.78
N LEU A 162 -1.39 -11.18 -4.19
CA LEU A 162 -1.81 -10.29 -5.27
C LEU A 162 -1.71 -8.81 -4.87
N GLN A 163 -2.10 -8.46 -3.64
CA GLN A 163 -1.95 -7.11 -3.12
C GLN A 163 -0.46 -6.70 -3.06
N ILE A 164 0.41 -7.58 -2.58
CA ILE A 164 1.86 -7.38 -2.56
C ILE A 164 2.38 -7.20 -3.99
N ALA A 165 1.96 -8.01 -4.95
CA ALA A 165 2.36 -7.87 -6.35
C ALA A 165 1.96 -6.49 -6.93
N LEU A 166 0.79 -5.96 -6.57
CA LEU A 166 0.37 -4.61 -6.97
C LEU A 166 1.23 -3.48 -6.40
N THR A 167 1.98 -3.72 -5.31
CA THR A 167 2.89 -2.70 -4.78
C THR A 167 4.05 -2.39 -5.74
N ILE A 168 4.42 -3.33 -6.61
CA ILE A 168 5.51 -3.14 -7.58
C ILE A 168 5.20 -2.02 -8.58
N PRO A 169 4.12 -2.07 -9.38
CA PRO A 169 3.78 -0.97 -10.27
C PRO A 169 3.48 0.33 -9.52
N VAL A 170 2.89 0.26 -8.31
CA VAL A 170 2.66 1.46 -7.48
C VAL A 170 3.96 2.12 -7.06
N ASN A 171 4.95 1.36 -6.58
CA ASN A 171 6.23 1.88 -6.16
C ASN A 171 7.03 2.43 -7.35
N ILE A 172 6.96 1.78 -8.51
CA ILE A 172 7.54 2.34 -9.75
C ILE A 172 6.90 3.69 -10.06
N PHE A 173 5.57 3.78 -9.97
CA PHE A 173 4.88 5.05 -10.16
C PHE A 173 5.31 6.10 -9.13
N GLN A 174 5.45 5.76 -7.85
CA GLN A 174 5.98 6.67 -6.83
C GLN A 174 7.39 7.15 -7.13
N GLU A 175 8.25 6.23 -7.56
CA GLU A 175 9.64 6.49 -7.85
C GLU A 175 9.76 7.57 -8.93
N PHE A 176 8.97 7.47 -10.00
CA PHE A 176 9.05 8.39 -11.16
C PHE A 176 8.04 9.54 -11.12
N TRP A 177 7.14 9.59 -10.14
CA TRP A 177 6.14 10.66 -10.02
C TRP A 177 6.75 12.07 -10.04
N PRO A 178 7.84 12.38 -9.31
CA PRO A 178 8.44 13.71 -9.37
C PRO A 178 8.91 14.12 -10.78
N ASP A 179 9.39 13.18 -11.59
CA ASP A 179 9.83 13.46 -12.97
C ASP A 179 8.63 13.72 -13.89
N ILE A 180 7.52 13.02 -13.66
CA ILE A 180 6.26 13.19 -14.41
C ILE A 180 5.66 14.55 -14.10
N ASP A 181 5.57 14.91 -12.82
CA ASP A 181 5.04 16.18 -12.33
C ASP A 181 5.83 17.38 -12.86
N GLN A 182 7.17 17.33 -12.83
CA GLN A 182 8.02 18.38 -13.41
C GLN A 182 7.83 18.55 -14.92
N ARG A 183 7.61 17.45 -15.66
CA ARG A 183 7.50 17.50 -17.13
C ARG A 183 6.11 17.89 -17.62
N LEU A 184 5.06 17.53 -16.89
CA LEU A 184 3.67 17.67 -17.34
C LEU A 184 2.93 18.83 -16.67
N LEU A 185 3.21 19.13 -15.39
CA LEU A 185 2.41 20.07 -14.60
C LEU A 185 3.13 21.41 -14.34
N HIS A 186 4.46 21.42 -14.29
CA HIS A 186 5.28 22.63 -14.08
C HIS A 186 5.94 23.15 -15.36
N ARG A 187 5.33 22.91 -16.53
CA ARG A 187 5.80 23.42 -17.84
C ARG A 187 5.33 24.84 -18.17
N HIS A 188 4.93 25.62 -17.16
CA HIS A 188 4.62 27.05 -17.27
C HIS A 188 5.43 27.85 -16.26
#